data_AF-A0A838FWC7-F1
#
_entry.id   AF-A0A838FWC7-F1
#
_cell.length_a   1.000
_cell.length_b   1.000
_cell.length_c   1.000
_cell.angle_alpha   90.00
_cell.angle_beta   90.00
_cell.angle_gamma   90.00
#
_symmetry.space_group_name_H-M   'P 1'
#
loop_
_entity.id
_entity.type
_entity.pdbx_description
1 polymer ?
#
loop_
_entity_poly.entity_id
_entity_poly.type
_entity_poly.pdbx_seq_one_letter_code
_entity_poly.pdbx_strand_id
1 'polypeptide(L)' 'MSSKELAIELIRKLPEEASLMQIAQEIEFVAGIRRGAEELDRGEGICADALLELIPQWAKPMN' A
#
# COMPACT_ATOMS: atom_id res chain seq x y z
N MET A 1 -11.61 14.06 0.04
CA MET A 1 -10.45 14.42 0.88
C MET A 1 -9.20 14.44 0.02
N SER A 2 -8.35 15.44 0.19
CA SER A 2 -7.06 15.53 -0.50
C SER A 2 -6.04 14.54 0.07
N SER A 3 -5.01 14.18 -0.70
CA SER A 3 -3.92 13.33 -0.22
C SER A 3 -3.20 13.91 1.00
N LYS A 4 -3.11 15.25 1.09
CA LYS A 4 -2.51 15.94 2.23
C LYS A 4 -3.33 15.76 3.52
N GLU A 5 -4.65 15.92 3.42
CA GLU A 5 -5.54 15.71 4.57
C GLU A 5 -5.49 14.25 5.04
N LEU A 6 -5.48 13.29 4.10
CA LEU A 6 -5.34 11.88 4.42
C LEU A 6 -4.04 11.59 5.19
N ALA A 7 -2.92 12.11 4.71
CA ALA A 7 -1.62 11.92 5.36
C ALA A 7 -1.62 12.47 6.80
N ILE A 8 -2.20 13.66 7.01
CA ILE A 8 -2.32 14.25 8.36
C ILE A 8 -3.18 13.36 9.26
N GLU A 9 -4.29 12.82 8.77
CA GLU A 9 -5.14 11.92 9.54
C GLU A 9 -4.46 10.60 9.89
N LEU A 10 -3.68 10.02 8.98
CA LEU A 10 -2.89 8.82 9.25
C LEU A 10 -1.86 9.08 10.35
N ILE A 11 -1.11 10.17 10.23
CA ILE A 11 -0.11 10.56 11.24
C ILE A 11 -0.76 10.74 12.62
N ARG A 12 -1.93 11.35 12.70
CA ARG A 12 -2.67 11.54 13.97
C ARG A 12 -3.12 10.24 14.64
N LYS A 13 -3.26 9.15 13.89
CA LYS A 13 -3.69 7.85 14.40
C LYS A 13 -2.51 6.97 14.84
N LEU A 14 -1.30 7.32 14.45
CA LEU A 14 -0.10 6.59 14.84
C LEU A 14 0.23 6.85 16.32
N PRO A 15 0.89 5.90 17.01
CA PRO A 15 1.42 6.13 18.36
C PRO A 15 2.39 7.31 18.39
N GLU A 16 2.47 8.00 19.53
CA GLU A 16 3.35 9.17 19.73
C GLU A 16 4.83 8.79 19.53
N GLU A 17 5.19 7.55 19.88
CA GLU A 17 6.52 6.97 19.74
C GLU A 17 6.84 6.45 18.33
N ALA A 18 5.93 6.60 17.36
CA ALA A 18 6.17 6.17 15.99
C ALA A 18 7.37 6.90 15.39
N SER A 19 8.36 6.12 14.93
CA SER A 19 9.50 6.66 14.19
C SER A 19 9.05 7.24 12.84
N LEU A 20 9.85 8.16 12.28
CA LEU A 20 9.64 8.66 10.92
C LEU A 20 9.58 7.54 9.87
N MET A 21 10.30 6.43 10.09
CA MET A 21 10.25 5.27 9.20
C MET A 21 8.88 4.58 9.24
N GLN A 22 8.30 4.39 10.42
CA GLN A 22 6.96 3.81 10.56
C GLN A 22 5.89 4.73 9.95
N ILE A 23 6.03 6.05 10.13
CA ILE A 23 5.14 7.03 9.49
C ILE A 23 5.22 6.92 7.96
N ALA A 24 6.43 6.87 7.40
CA ALA A 24 6.62 6.71 5.95
C ALA A 24 6.01 5.40 5.44
N GLN A 25 6.24 4.28 6.13
CA GLN A 25 5.68 2.97 5.78
C GLN A 25 4.15 2.97 5.79
N GLU A 26 3.51 3.58 6.78
CA GLU A 26 2.05 3.69 6.83
C GLU A 26 1.49 4.48 5.64
N ILE A 27 2.15 5.60 5.30
CA ILE A 27 1.76 6.42 4.15
C ILE A 27 1.92 5.64 2.83
N GLU A 28 3.04 4.94 2.65
CA GLU A 28 3.31 4.12 1.47
C GLU A 28 2.30 2.97 1.34
N PHE A 29 1.97 2.31 2.45
CA PHE A 29 0.99 1.24 2.49
C PHE A 29 -0.38 1.73 2.01
N VAL A 30 -0.88 2.83 2.59
CA VAL A 30 -2.17 3.40 2.19
C VAL A 30 -2.15 3.89 0.73
N ALA A 31 -1.05 4.50 0.29
CA ALA A 31 -0.89 4.91 -1.11
C ALA A 31 -0.95 3.71 -2.06
N GLY A 32 -0.31 2.59 -1.71
CA GLY A 32 -0.35 1.34 -2.45
C GLY A 32 -1.76 0.77 -2.58
N ILE A 33 -2.53 0.72 -1.48
CA ILE A 33 -3.93 0.26 -1.51
C ILE A 33 -4.78 1.12 -2.44
N ARG A 34 -4.66 2.46 -2.34
CA ARG A 34 -5.47 3.38 -3.16
C ARG A 34 -5.13 3.24 -4.64
N ARG A 35 -3.84 3.13 -4.96
CA ARG A 35 -3.38 2.85 -6.32
C ARG A 35 -3.96 1.53 -6.84
N GLY A 36 -3.89 0.46 -6.07
CA GLY A 36 -4.45 -0.84 -6.45
C GLY A 36 -5.96 -0.78 -6.68
N ALA A 37 -6.70 -0.06 -5.84
CA ALA A 37 -8.13 0.16 -6.05
C ALA A 37 -8.43 0.91 -7.36
N GLU A 38 -7.67 1.96 -7.67
CA GLU A 38 -7.80 2.70 -8.93
C GLU A 38 -7.44 1.85 -10.15
N GLU A 39 -6.44 0.97 -10.06
CA GLU A 39 -6.09 -0.01 -11.10
C GLU A 39 -7.23 -1.00 -11.34
N LEU A 40 -7.88 -1.49 -10.26
CA LEU A 40 -9.05 -2.36 -10.37
C LEU A 40 -10.24 -1.65 -11.05
N ASP A 41 -10.52 -0.40 -10.67
CA ASP A 41 -11.61 0.40 -11.29
C ASP A 41 -11.38 0.62 -12.80
N ARG A 42 -10.12 0.64 -13.25
CA ARG A 42 -9.76 0.71 -14.68
C ARG A 42 -9.79 -0.64 -15.40
N GLY A 43 -10.05 -1.75 -14.70
CA GLY A 43 -10.02 -3.10 -15.26
C GLY A 43 -8.61 -3.67 -15.43
N GLU A 44 -7.60 -3.11 -14.75
CA GLU A 44 -6.20 -3.57 -14.79
C GLU A 44 -5.94 -4.72 -13.78
N GLY A 45 -7.00 -5.22 -13.13
CA GLY A 45 -6.92 -6.35 -12.22
C GLY A 45 -6.57 -7.67 -12.92
N ILE A 46 -5.96 -8.59 -12.16
CA ILE A 46 -5.72 -9.97 -12.58
C ILE A 46 -6.64 -10.93 -11.82
N CYS A 47 -6.98 -12.06 -12.45
CA CYS A 47 -7.76 -13.11 -11.80
C CYS A 47 -6.94 -13.80 -10.68
N ALA A 48 -7.64 -14.39 -9.71
CA ALA A 48 -7.00 -15.04 -8.56
C ALA A 48 -6.00 -16.14 -8.97
N ASP A 49 -6.32 -16.95 -9.99
CA ASP A 49 -5.41 -17.99 -10.48
C ASP A 49 -4.10 -17.40 -11.02
N ALA A 50 -4.19 -16.32 -11.81
CA ALA A 50 -3.02 -15.62 -12.33
C ALA A 50 -2.20 -14.95 -11.20
N LEU A 51 -2.86 -14.45 -10.16
CA LEU A 51 -2.18 -13.92 -8.97
C LEU A 51 -1.38 -15.01 -8.24
N LEU A 52 -1.94 -16.22 -8.08
CA LEU A 52 -1.26 -17.33 -7.39
C LEU A 52 0.03 -17.73 -8.11
N GLU A 53 0.09 -17.63 -9.44
CA GLU A 53 1.32 -17.88 -10.22
C GLU A 53 2.42 -16.83 -10.00
N LEU A 54 2.07 -15.62 -9.54
CA LEU A 54 3.02 -14.54 -9.26
C LEU A 54 3.62 -14.60 -7.85
N ILE A 55 2.90 -15.15 -6.87
CA ILE A 55 3.33 -15.23 -5.46
C ILE A 55 4.76 -15.79 -5.29
N PRO A 56 5.17 -16.87 -5.99
CA PRO A 56 6.53 -17.41 -5.86
C PRO A 56 7.63 -16.41 -6.27
N GLN A 57 7.32 -15.42 -7.11
CA GLN A 57 8.28 -14.40 -7.54
C GLN A 57 8.54 -13.35 -6.45
N TRP A 58 7.53 -13.06 -5.63
CA TRP A 58 7.63 -12.13 -4.50
C TRP A 58 8.31 -12.75 -3.27
N ALA A 59 8.20 -14.07 -3.12
CA ALA A 59 8.83 -14.81 -2.04
C ALA A 59 10.33 -15.11 -2.30
N LYS A 60 10.88 -14.76 -3.47
CA LYS A 60 12.31 -14.93 -3.74
C LYS A 60 13.10 -13.92 -2.91
N PRO A 61 14.16 -14.34 -2.19
CA PRO A 61 15.08 -13.41 -1.59
C PRO A 61 15.65 -12.49 -2.68
N MET A 62 15.59 -11.19 -2.46
CA MET A 62 16.31 -10.23 -3.29
C MET A 62 17.81 -10.49 -3.07
N ASN A 63 18.47 -11.10 -4.04
CA ASN A 63 19.93 -11.21 -4.09
C ASN A 63 20.57 -9.85 -4.36
#